data_AF-K1TTS8-F1
#
_entry.id   AF-K1TTS8-F1
#
_cell.length_a   1.000
_cell.length_b   1.000
_cell.length_c   1.000
_cell.angle_alpha   90.00
_cell.angle_beta   90.00
_cell.angle_gamma   90.00
#
_symmetry.space_group_name_H-M   'P 1'
#
loop_
_entity.id
_entity.type
_entity.pdbx_description
1 polymer ?
#
loop_
_entity_poly.entity_id
_entity_poly.type
_entity_poly.pdbx_seq_one_letter_code
_entity_poly.pdbx_strand_id
1 'polypeptide(L)'
;PILMVQVENEYGHWGTDTTYLGIIRDYLVESGFDVPMFQCDYFARLVDRREDLFCAANFGTHEDPRVALDSLRSVMPQGPLFVAEFYPGWLDHWGERHGRVATDAVIRQLDYFENHRVSYNFYMVHGGTSFGLWSGANFNAGGHYDPQTSSYDYDAPISEAGWATPKYEAIRTFLQQRLPEETFPAVPERPQTMAVAEFTLEET
;
A
#
# COMPACT_ATOMS: atom_id res chain seq x y z
N PRO A 1 10.00 -12.07 -9.95
CA PRO A 1 9.47 -12.03 -11.34
C PRO A 1 8.60 -10.78 -11.50
N ILE A 2 8.55 -10.17 -12.68
CA ILE A 2 7.73 -8.98 -12.96
C ILE A 2 6.45 -9.48 -13.67
N LEU A 3 5.28 -9.12 -13.15
CA LEU A 3 3.97 -9.53 -13.71
C LEU A 3 3.20 -8.36 -14.33
N MET A 4 3.34 -7.16 -13.77
CA MET A 4 2.73 -5.92 -14.25
C MET A 4 3.62 -4.74 -13.88
N VAL A 5 3.42 -3.60 -14.56
CA VAL A 5 4.13 -2.34 -14.30
C VAL A 5 3.12 -1.20 -14.18
N GLN A 6 3.28 -0.36 -13.15
CA GLN A 6 2.42 0.82 -12.96
C GLN A 6 2.92 2.00 -13.80
N VAL A 7 2.00 2.72 -14.43
CA VAL A 7 2.23 3.99 -15.14
C VAL A 7 1.78 5.12 -14.22
N GLU A 8 2.72 5.96 -13.79
CA GLU A 8 2.46 7.02 -12.80
C GLU A 8 1.95 6.46 -11.45
N ASN A 9 1.52 7.32 -10.52
CA ASN A 9 1.00 6.97 -9.21
C ASN A 9 -0.02 8.01 -8.73
N GLU A 10 -1.31 7.62 -8.67
CA GLU A 10 -2.41 8.47 -8.20
C GLU A 10 -2.49 9.85 -8.85
N TYR A 11 -2.30 9.91 -10.17
CA TYR A 11 -2.23 11.17 -10.90
C TYR A 11 -3.52 12.00 -10.80
N GLY A 12 -4.68 11.38 -10.55
CA GLY A 12 -5.95 12.07 -10.31
C GLY A 12 -5.97 12.93 -9.02
N HIS A 13 -4.97 12.79 -8.14
CA HIS A 13 -4.73 13.75 -7.05
C HIS A 13 -3.99 15.01 -7.48
N TRP A 14 -3.28 14.96 -8.61
CA TRP A 14 -2.42 16.05 -9.09
C TRP A 14 -2.98 16.77 -10.31
N GLY A 15 -3.48 16.05 -11.31
CA GLY A 15 -3.93 16.63 -12.58
C GLY A 15 -4.73 15.67 -13.46
N THR A 16 -5.07 16.15 -14.66
CA THR A 16 -5.98 15.46 -15.59
C THR A 16 -5.41 15.24 -17.00
N ASP A 17 -4.10 15.49 -17.17
CA ASP A 17 -3.41 15.37 -18.45
C ASP A 17 -3.13 13.91 -18.84
N THR A 18 -4.03 13.33 -19.63
CA THR A 18 -3.88 11.97 -20.18
C THR A 18 -2.82 11.86 -21.28
N THR A 19 -2.36 12.99 -21.85
CA THR A 19 -1.23 13.01 -22.78
C THR A 19 0.06 12.76 -22.02
N TYR A 20 0.24 13.42 -20.86
CA TYR A 20 1.35 13.15 -19.95
C TYR A 20 1.41 11.68 -19.53
N LEU A 21 0.28 11.08 -19.13
CA LEU A 21 0.22 9.65 -18.81
C LEU A 21 0.66 8.76 -20.00
N GLY A 22 0.35 9.16 -21.23
CA GLY A 22 0.79 8.47 -22.44
C GLY A 22 2.31 8.52 -22.62
N ILE A 23 2.92 9.68 -22.36
CA ILE A 23 4.38 9.86 -22.43
C ILE A 23 5.08 8.97 -21.40
N ILE A 24 4.58 8.92 -20.15
CA ILE A 24 5.16 8.05 -19.11
C ILE A 24 5.06 6.58 -19.49
N ARG A 25 3.91 6.14 -20.02
CA ARG A 25 3.75 4.78 -20.54
C ARG A 25 4.78 4.49 -21.65
N ASP A 26 4.94 5.39 -22.61
CA ASP A 26 5.85 5.19 -23.73
C ASP A 26 7.31 5.05 -23.25
N TYR A 27 7.74 5.85 -22.26
CA TYR A 27 9.05 5.68 -21.63
C TYR A 27 9.23 4.32 -20.96
N LEU A 28 8.19 3.75 -20.34
CA LEU A 28 8.25 2.40 -19.76
C LEU A 28 8.40 1.33 -20.85
N VAL A 29 7.68 1.46 -21.97
CA VAL A 29 7.80 0.55 -23.12
C VAL A 29 9.20 0.66 -23.74
N GLU A 30 9.69 1.87 -23.99
CA GLU A 30 11.03 2.14 -24.54
C GLU A 30 12.15 1.64 -23.63
N SER A 31 11.93 1.63 -22.31
CA SER A 31 12.85 1.06 -21.32
C SER A 31 12.88 -0.48 -21.34
N GLY A 32 11.99 -1.12 -22.08
CA GLY A 32 11.98 -2.57 -22.31
C GLY A 32 10.98 -3.37 -21.47
N PHE A 33 10.02 -2.72 -20.80
CA PHE A 33 8.95 -3.46 -20.12
C PHE A 33 7.93 -4.00 -21.13
N ASP A 34 7.73 -5.32 -21.13
CA ASP A 34 6.87 -6.07 -22.06
C ASP A 34 5.67 -6.76 -21.36
N VAL A 35 5.41 -6.40 -20.12
CA VAL A 35 4.30 -6.92 -19.29
C VAL A 35 3.08 -5.99 -19.31
N PRO A 36 1.89 -6.45 -18.90
CA PRO A 36 0.71 -5.58 -18.76
C PRO A 36 1.00 -4.35 -17.89
N MET A 37 0.56 -3.19 -18.38
CA MET A 37 0.69 -1.91 -17.68
C MET A 37 -0.65 -1.51 -17.07
N PHE A 38 -0.59 -0.86 -15.92
CA PHE A 38 -1.78 -0.36 -15.22
C PHE A 38 -1.56 1.04 -14.63
N GLN A 39 -2.64 1.75 -14.35
CA GLN A 39 -2.66 2.97 -13.57
C GLN A 39 -3.50 2.75 -12.31
N CYS A 40 -3.16 3.42 -11.22
CA CYS A 40 -3.91 3.39 -9.97
C CYS A 40 -4.28 4.81 -9.53
N ASP A 41 -5.42 4.91 -8.85
CA ASP A 41 -5.90 6.13 -8.22
C ASP A 41 -6.82 5.78 -7.05
N TYR A 42 -7.03 6.72 -6.14
CA TYR A 42 -8.04 6.58 -5.11
C TYR A 42 -9.41 6.30 -5.73
N PHE A 43 -10.19 5.40 -5.13
CA PHE A 43 -11.42 4.88 -5.76
C PHE A 43 -12.42 5.98 -6.20
N ALA A 44 -12.40 7.14 -5.56
CA ALA A 44 -13.27 8.28 -5.87
C ALA A 44 -12.70 9.24 -6.95
N ARG A 45 -11.50 8.97 -7.47
CA ARG A 45 -10.76 9.83 -8.43
C ARG A 45 -10.30 9.10 -9.69
N LEU A 46 -10.96 8.01 -10.06
CA LEU A 46 -10.66 7.22 -11.28
C LEU A 46 -11.07 7.92 -12.61
N VAL A 47 -11.24 9.24 -12.59
CA VAL A 47 -11.78 10.04 -13.71
C VAL A 47 -10.75 10.29 -14.80
N ASP A 48 -9.49 10.47 -14.43
CA ASP A 48 -8.39 10.80 -15.33
C ASP A 48 -7.62 9.53 -15.70
N ARG A 49 -8.11 8.84 -16.73
CA ARG A 49 -7.56 7.56 -17.17
C ARG A 49 -7.33 7.49 -18.66
N ARG A 50 -6.41 6.62 -19.04
CA ARG A 50 -6.26 6.18 -20.42
C ARG A 50 -7.06 4.90 -20.67
N GLU A 51 -7.68 4.81 -21.84
CA GLU A 51 -8.43 3.61 -22.25
C GLU A 51 -7.52 2.41 -22.55
N ASP A 52 -6.25 2.65 -22.83
CA ASP A 52 -5.26 1.63 -23.16
C ASP A 52 -4.45 1.13 -21.95
N LEU A 53 -4.78 1.59 -20.75
CA LEU A 53 -4.20 1.10 -19.49
C LEU A 53 -5.26 0.41 -18.65
N PHE A 54 -4.88 -0.70 -18.00
CA PHE A 54 -5.71 -1.30 -16.97
C PHE A 54 -5.82 -0.33 -15.78
N CYS A 55 -7.01 -0.17 -15.21
CA CYS A 55 -7.22 0.70 -14.06
C CYS A 55 -7.39 -0.12 -12.79
N ALA A 56 -6.69 0.26 -11.73
CA ALA A 56 -6.79 -0.27 -10.38
C ALA A 56 -7.24 0.83 -9.41
N ALA A 57 -7.82 0.44 -8.27
CA ALA A 57 -8.26 1.39 -7.24
C ALA A 57 -7.42 1.27 -5.98
N ASN A 58 -7.30 2.38 -5.25
CA ASN A 58 -6.66 2.44 -3.94
C ASN A 58 -7.70 2.83 -2.87
N PHE A 59 -7.70 2.12 -1.73
CA PHE A 59 -8.54 2.43 -0.56
C PHE A 59 -8.17 1.58 0.66
N GLY A 60 -8.56 2.04 1.85
CA GLY A 60 -8.26 1.40 3.12
C GLY A 60 -9.46 0.71 3.75
N THR A 61 -9.41 0.57 5.07
CA THR A 61 -10.46 -0.08 5.87
C THR A 61 -11.59 0.86 6.28
N HIS A 62 -11.47 2.17 5.98
CA HIS A 62 -12.50 3.16 6.33
C HIS A 62 -13.60 3.24 5.26
N GLU A 63 -13.29 2.75 4.07
CA GLU A 63 -14.15 2.76 2.90
C GLU A 63 -15.00 1.49 2.84
N ASP A 64 -16.25 1.62 2.35
CA ASP A 64 -17.07 0.46 1.99
C ASP A 64 -16.47 -0.19 0.72
N PRO A 65 -16.01 -1.46 0.79
CA PRO A 65 -15.35 -2.11 -0.34
C PRO A 65 -16.30 -2.27 -1.53
N ARG A 66 -17.62 -2.39 -1.29
CA ARG A 66 -18.60 -2.46 -2.37
C ARG A 66 -18.63 -1.15 -3.16
N VAL A 67 -18.70 -0.03 -2.46
CA VAL A 67 -18.75 1.30 -3.10
C VAL A 67 -17.46 1.57 -3.88
N ALA A 68 -16.31 1.25 -3.28
CA ALA A 68 -15.02 1.43 -3.94
C ALA A 68 -14.88 0.58 -5.20
N LEU A 69 -15.29 -0.69 -5.14
CA LEU A 69 -15.19 -1.61 -6.27
C LEU A 69 -16.28 -1.37 -7.33
N ASP A 70 -17.47 -0.88 -6.96
CA ASP A 70 -18.49 -0.42 -7.90
C ASP A 70 -17.98 0.81 -8.68
N SER A 71 -17.25 1.73 -8.03
CA SER A 71 -16.57 2.83 -8.71
C SER A 71 -15.57 2.30 -9.74
N LEU A 72 -14.72 1.34 -9.35
CA LEU A 72 -13.78 0.71 -10.28
C LEU A 72 -14.50 -0.01 -11.44
N ARG A 73 -15.63 -0.68 -11.19
CA ARG A 73 -16.44 -1.31 -12.26
C ARG A 73 -17.07 -0.30 -13.21
N SER A 74 -17.37 0.91 -12.78
CA SER A 74 -17.91 1.94 -13.66
C SER A 74 -16.93 2.37 -14.76
N VAL A 75 -15.62 2.32 -14.46
CA VAL A 75 -14.54 2.68 -15.38
C VAL A 75 -13.89 1.47 -16.05
N MET A 76 -13.94 0.30 -15.40
CA MET A 76 -13.49 -1.00 -15.89
C MET A 76 -14.63 -2.04 -15.84
N PRO A 77 -15.58 -2.01 -16.81
CA PRO A 77 -16.76 -2.87 -16.80
C PRO A 77 -16.46 -4.36 -16.93
N GLN A 78 -15.28 -4.71 -17.43
CA GLN A 78 -14.83 -6.08 -17.68
C GLN A 78 -13.42 -6.30 -17.11
N GLY A 79 -13.01 -7.56 -16.98
CA GLY A 79 -11.67 -7.93 -16.49
C GLY A 79 -11.60 -8.07 -14.96
N PRO A 80 -10.40 -8.31 -14.40
CA PRO A 80 -10.20 -8.48 -12.96
C PRO A 80 -10.46 -7.16 -12.20
N LEU A 81 -10.82 -7.27 -10.92
CA LEU A 81 -10.73 -6.17 -9.97
C LEU A 81 -9.38 -6.23 -9.29
N PHE A 82 -8.73 -5.08 -9.17
CA PHE A 82 -7.45 -4.96 -8.49
C PHE A 82 -7.45 -3.74 -7.57
N VAL A 83 -7.18 -4.00 -6.29
CA VAL A 83 -6.86 -2.96 -5.29
C VAL A 83 -5.35 -2.83 -5.23
N ALA A 84 -4.79 -1.84 -5.93
CA ALA A 84 -3.33 -1.69 -6.04
C ALA A 84 -2.69 -1.27 -4.71
N GLU A 85 -3.44 -0.54 -3.87
CA GLU A 85 -3.04 -0.23 -2.51
C GLU A 85 -4.21 -0.45 -1.55
N PHE A 86 -4.11 -1.51 -0.75
CA PHE A 86 -4.97 -1.75 0.41
C PHE A 86 -4.23 -1.36 1.68
N TYR A 87 -4.76 -0.39 2.43
CA TYR A 87 -4.10 0.18 3.61
C TYR A 87 -4.46 -0.55 4.92
N PRO A 88 -3.58 -1.40 5.49
CA PRO A 88 -3.85 -2.11 6.75
C PRO A 88 -3.39 -1.31 7.99
N GLY A 89 -2.98 -0.05 7.77
CA GLY A 89 -2.25 0.82 8.68
C GLY A 89 -2.15 2.23 8.06
N TRP A 90 -1.35 3.14 8.64
CA TRP A 90 -1.18 4.48 8.10
C TRP A 90 0.18 5.11 8.47
N LEU A 91 0.56 6.16 7.74
CA LEU A 91 1.77 6.94 7.99
C LEU A 91 1.62 7.85 9.22
N ASP A 92 2.76 8.23 9.80
CA ASP A 92 2.84 9.14 10.96
C ASP A 92 3.52 10.46 10.61
N HIS A 93 3.04 11.54 11.22
CA HIS A 93 3.73 12.83 11.25
C HIS A 93 4.30 13.15 12.63
N TRP A 94 5.35 13.98 12.65
CA TRP A 94 5.93 14.47 13.90
C TRP A 94 4.91 15.27 14.72
N GLY A 95 4.77 14.91 16.00
CA GLY A 95 3.86 15.58 16.94
C GLY A 95 2.42 15.03 16.94
N GLU A 96 2.10 14.10 16.03
CA GLU A 96 0.81 13.42 16.00
C GLU A 96 0.81 12.12 16.80
N ARG A 97 -0.39 11.56 17.02
CA ARG A 97 -0.52 10.21 17.56
C ARG A 97 -0.24 9.20 16.46
N HIS A 98 0.51 8.16 16.80
CA HIS A 98 0.77 7.04 15.91
C HIS A 98 -0.54 6.46 15.32
N GLY A 99 -0.60 6.40 14.00
CA GLY A 99 -1.71 5.86 13.23
C GLY A 99 -1.87 4.37 13.49
N ARG A 100 -3.11 3.93 13.72
CA ARG A 100 -3.43 2.52 13.93
C ARG A 100 -4.70 2.14 13.21
N VAL A 101 -4.70 0.96 12.61
CA VAL A 101 -5.88 0.36 11.98
C VAL A 101 -6.18 -0.95 12.68
N ALA A 102 -7.43 -1.10 13.09
CA ALA A 102 -7.86 -2.27 13.84
C ALA A 102 -7.78 -3.54 12.98
N THR A 103 -7.18 -4.61 13.52
CA THR A 103 -6.98 -5.87 12.81
C THR A 103 -8.29 -6.46 12.29
N ASP A 104 -9.38 -6.36 13.03
CA ASP A 104 -10.70 -6.85 12.61
C ASP A 104 -11.24 -6.11 11.38
N ALA A 105 -10.93 -4.82 11.23
CA ALA A 105 -11.27 -4.05 10.03
C ALA A 105 -10.49 -4.55 8.81
N VAL A 106 -9.21 -4.86 8.98
CA VAL A 106 -8.38 -5.45 7.92
C VAL A 106 -8.95 -6.80 7.49
N ILE A 107 -9.26 -7.68 8.44
CA ILE A 107 -9.83 -9.02 8.14
C ILE A 107 -11.19 -8.92 7.46
N ARG A 108 -12.06 -7.98 7.84
CA ARG A 108 -13.34 -7.76 7.15
C ARG A 108 -13.16 -7.38 5.68
N GLN A 109 -12.20 -6.50 5.38
CA GLN A 109 -11.93 -6.09 4.01
C GLN A 109 -11.38 -7.26 3.17
N LEU A 110 -10.45 -8.03 3.74
CA LEU A 110 -9.91 -9.23 3.10
C LEU A 110 -10.99 -10.28 2.84
N ASP A 111 -11.91 -10.51 3.78
CA ASP A 111 -13.05 -11.40 3.57
C ASP A 111 -13.91 -10.95 2.38
N TYR A 112 -14.14 -9.65 2.24
CA TYR A 112 -14.83 -9.14 1.06
C TYR A 112 -14.03 -9.41 -0.22
N PHE A 113 -12.73 -9.11 -0.24
CA PHE A 113 -11.89 -9.29 -1.42
C PHE A 113 -11.81 -10.74 -1.88
N GLU A 114 -11.57 -11.68 -0.95
CA GLU A 114 -11.50 -13.11 -1.25
C GLU A 114 -12.84 -13.65 -1.79
N ASN A 115 -13.96 -13.28 -1.17
CA ASN A 115 -15.30 -13.72 -1.60
C ASN A 115 -15.73 -13.13 -2.96
N HIS A 116 -15.11 -12.02 -3.39
CA HIS A 116 -15.42 -11.34 -4.65
C HIS A 116 -14.29 -11.49 -5.69
N ARG A 117 -13.28 -12.34 -5.44
CA ARG A 117 -12.15 -12.61 -6.34
C ARG A 117 -11.39 -11.34 -6.75
N VAL A 118 -11.24 -10.43 -5.81
CA VAL A 118 -10.51 -9.17 -5.98
C VAL A 118 -9.03 -9.45 -5.75
N SER A 119 -8.18 -9.06 -6.69
CA SER A 119 -6.73 -9.03 -6.43
C SER A 119 -6.42 -7.82 -5.56
N TYR A 120 -5.46 -7.92 -4.65
CA TYR A 120 -5.07 -6.82 -3.79
C TYR A 120 -3.58 -6.85 -3.46
N ASN A 121 -3.04 -5.69 -3.12
CA ASN A 121 -1.68 -5.51 -2.63
C ASN A 121 -1.70 -4.75 -1.31
N PHE A 122 -1.03 -5.27 -0.28
CA PHE A 122 -0.93 -4.61 1.02
C PHE A 122 0.04 -3.44 0.96
N TYR A 123 -0.48 -2.23 1.15
CA TYR A 123 0.33 -1.02 1.37
C TYR A 123 0.18 -0.58 2.83
N MET A 124 1.04 -0.94 3.78
CA MET A 124 2.25 -1.74 3.65
C MET A 124 2.08 -3.12 4.31
N VAL A 125 2.69 -4.15 3.74
CA VAL A 125 2.87 -5.44 4.44
C VAL A 125 4.01 -5.36 5.48
N HIS A 126 5.06 -4.60 5.16
CA HIS A 126 6.18 -4.20 5.99
C HIS A 126 6.63 -2.82 5.51
N GLY A 127 6.61 -1.80 6.36
CA GLY A 127 7.01 -0.45 5.95
C GLY A 127 8.49 -0.15 6.20
N GLY A 128 9.05 -0.54 7.36
CA GLY A 128 10.47 -0.39 7.66
C GLY A 128 10.83 1.00 8.18
N THR A 129 11.92 1.57 7.68
CA THR A 129 12.48 2.85 8.18
C THR A 129 12.89 3.76 7.03
N SER A 130 12.48 5.02 7.11
CA SER A 130 12.99 6.11 6.27
C SER A 130 14.31 6.62 6.85
N PHE A 131 15.42 5.94 6.53
CA PHE A 131 16.74 6.29 7.05
C PHE A 131 17.24 7.67 6.58
N GLY A 132 18.04 8.33 7.41
CA GLY A 132 18.70 9.58 7.04
C GLY A 132 17.72 10.69 6.70
N LEU A 133 17.76 11.17 5.46
CA LEU A 133 16.95 12.28 4.95
C LEU A 133 15.91 11.83 3.91
N TRP A 134 15.54 10.55 3.91
CA TRP A 134 14.59 9.99 2.94
C TRP A 134 13.13 10.14 3.35
N SER A 135 12.84 10.58 4.59
CA SER A 135 11.47 10.85 5.03
C SER A 135 10.84 12.00 4.22
N GLY A 136 9.59 11.80 3.79
CA GLY A 136 8.81 12.80 3.09
C GLY A 136 8.10 13.78 4.03
N ALA A 137 7.21 14.57 3.45
CA ALA A 137 6.27 15.40 4.16
C ALA A 137 5.00 15.54 3.32
N ASN A 138 3.86 15.67 3.99
CA ASN A 138 2.60 16.00 3.33
C ASN A 138 2.36 17.51 3.40
N PHE A 139 1.65 18.03 2.40
CA PHE A 139 1.07 19.37 2.44
C PHE A 139 -0.44 19.20 2.55
N ASN A 140 -0.99 19.49 3.73
CA ASN A 140 -2.41 19.26 3.95
C ASN A 140 -3.29 20.38 3.37
N ALA A 141 -4.60 20.13 3.27
CA ALA A 141 -5.55 21.09 2.71
C ALA A 141 -5.64 22.42 3.49
N GLY A 142 -5.15 22.46 4.74
CA GLY A 142 -5.04 23.67 5.55
C GLY A 142 -3.78 24.48 5.28
N GLY A 143 -2.88 23.99 4.41
CA GLY A 143 -1.63 24.63 4.07
C GLY A 143 -0.49 24.37 5.06
N HIS A 144 -0.62 23.35 5.91
CA HIS A 144 0.43 22.98 6.85
C HIS A 144 1.40 21.96 6.22
N TYR A 145 2.68 22.15 6.55
CA TYR A 145 3.75 21.24 6.22
C TYR A 145 3.88 20.20 7.34
N ASP A 146 3.54 18.96 7.03
CA ASP A 146 3.47 17.87 8.00
C ASP A 146 4.60 16.86 7.69
N PRO A 147 5.77 16.98 8.33
CA PRO A 147 6.89 16.07 8.08
C PRO A 147 6.60 14.70 8.67
N GLN A 148 6.90 13.66 7.90
CA GLN A 148 6.72 12.28 8.33
C GLN A 148 7.84 11.87 9.30
N THR A 149 7.54 10.94 10.20
CA THR A 149 8.57 10.41 11.12
C THR A 149 9.57 9.51 10.38
N SER A 150 10.73 9.25 10.98
CA SER A 150 11.71 8.31 10.40
C SER A 150 11.21 6.86 10.45
N SER A 151 10.42 6.51 11.47
CA SER A 151 9.78 5.20 11.52
C SER A 151 8.73 5.12 10.43
N TYR A 152 8.81 4.07 9.62
CA TYR A 152 7.77 3.72 8.67
C TYR A 152 7.13 2.39 9.09
N ASP A 153 6.97 2.15 10.40
CA ASP A 153 6.30 0.97 10.94
C ASP A 153 4.88 0.78 10.35
N TYR A 154 4.19 1.91 10.15
CA TYR A 154 2.89 2.01 9.49
C TYR A 154 1.75 1.29 10.23
N ASP A 155 1.98 0.72 11.42
CA ASP A 155 1.09 -0.31 12.01
C ASP A 155 0.87 -1.49 11.03
N ALA A 156 1.89 -1.79 10.21
CA ALA A 156 1.86 -2.84 9.21
C ALA A 156 1.76 -4.24 9.86
N PRO A 157 1.32 -5.27 9.12
CA PRO A 157 1.36 -6.65 9.59
C PRO A 157 2.76 -7.05 10.10
N ILE A 158 3.83 -6.66 9.41
CA ILE A 158 5.21 -6.89 9.83
C ILE A 158 5.78 -5.56 10.33
N SER A 159 6.22 -5.52 11.59
CA SER A 159 6.71 -4.30 12.24
C SER A 159 7.97 -3.74 11.57
N GLU A 160 8.37 -2.52 11.93
CA GLU A 160 9.62 -1.88 11.48
C GLU A 160 10.86 -2.78 11.68
N ALA A 161 10.93 -3.54 12.77
CA ALA A 161 12.02 -4.46 13.06
C ALA A 161 11.92 -5.83 12.34
N GLY A 162 10.94 -6.00 11.45
CA GLY A 162 10.72 -7.24 10.70
C GLY A 162 10.01 -8.34 11.50
N TRP A 163 9.26 -8.00 12.55
CA TRP A 163 8.60 -9.00 13.39
C TRP A 163 7.17 -9.27 12.95
N ALA A 164 6.77 -10.55 12.94
CA ALA A 164 5.38 -10.93 12.87
C ALA A 164 4.61 -10.36 14.08
N THR A 165 3.62 -9.50 13.79
CA THR A 165 2.73 -8.88 14.78
C THR A 165 1.45 -9.72 14.97
N PRO A 166 0.63 -9.44 16.00
CA PRO A 166 -0.70 -10.03 16.09
C PRO A 166 -1.58 -9.80 14.85
N LYS A 167 -1.39 -8.69 14.13
CA LYS A 167 -2.09 -8.40 12.86
C LYS A 167 -1.62 -9.36 11.75
N TYR A 168 -0.31 -9.62 11.65
CA TYR A 168 0.22 -10.65 10.73
C TYR A 168 -0.36 -12.03 11.03
N GLU A 169 -0.35 -12.46 12.30
CA GLU A 169 -0.85 -13.79 12.67
C GLU A 169 -2.34 -13.94 12.35
N ALA A 170 -3.14 -12.90 12.56
CA ALA A 170 -4.55 -12.89 12.20
C ALA A 170 -4.76 -12.99 10.68
N ILE A 171 -4.03 -12.20 9.89
CA ILE A 171 -4.10 -12.24 8.42
C ILE A 171 -3.68 -13.61 7.91
N ARG A 172 -2.56 -14.13 8.41
CA ARG A 172 -2.06 -15.46 8.05
C ARG A 172 -3.07 -16.56 8.36
N THR A 173 -3.64 -16.56 9.57
CA THR A 173 -4.67 -17.53 9.98
C THR A 173 -5.90 -17.44 9.09
N PHE A 174 -6.35 -16.23 8.76
CA PHE A 174 -7.49 -16.00 7.88
C PHE A 174 -7.25 -16.58 6.47
N LEU A 175 -6.06 -16.38 5.90
CA LEU A 175 -5.69 -16.88 4.58
C LEU A 175 -5.48 -18.41 4.57
N GLN A 176 -4.94 -18.98 5.65
CA GLN A 176 -4.77 -20.44 5.79
C GLN A 176 -6.10 -21.20 5.75
N GLN A 177 -7.21 -20.56 6.11
CA GLN A 177 -8.54 -21.16 6.00
C GLN A 177 -9.08 -21.20 4.56
N ARG A 178 -8.43 -20.51 3.62
CA ARG A 178 -8.92 -20.27 2.25
C ARG A 178 -7.98 -20.79 1.16
N LEU A 179 -6.70 -20.91 1.47
CA LEU A 179 -5.66 -21.32 0.53
C LEU A 179 -5.02 -22.65 0.95
N PRO A 180 -4.41 -23.40 0.01
CA PRO A 180 -3.74 -24.67 0.31
C PRO A 180 -2.62 -24.50 1.35
N GLU A 181 -2.45 -25.49 2.23
CA GLU A 181 -1.50 -25.45 3.36
C GLU A 181 -0.04 -25.23 2.90
N GLU A 182 0.34 -25.82 1.76
CA GLU A 182 1.66 -25.70 1.14
C GLU A 182 2.04 -24.26 0.74
N THR A 183 1.05 -23.35 0.69
CA THR A 183 1.26 -21.93 0.41
C THR A 183 1.97 -21.20 1.56
N PHE A 184 1.95 -21.78 2.77
CA PHE A 184 2.32 -21.08 4.00
C PHE A 184 3.62 -21.60 4.60
N PRO A 185 4.80 -21.11 4.16
CA PRO A 185 6.07 -21.48 4.77
C PRO A 185 6.11 -21.06 6.24
N ALA A 186 6.96 -21.72 7.04
CA ALA A 186 7.17 -21.36 8.43
C ALA A 186 7.54 -19.87 8.58
N VAL A 187 7.02 -19.21 9.62
CA VAL A 187 7.36 -17.83 9.93
C VAL A 187 8.83 -17.79 10.38
N PRO A 188 9.68 -16.92 9.79
CA PRO A 188 11.07 -16.79 10.22
C PRO A 188 11.19 -16.40 11.70
N GLU A 189 12.29 -16.82 12.34
CA GLU A 189 12.59 -16.39 13.70
C GLU A 189 12.77 -14.87 13.77
N ARG A 190 12.35 -14.27 14.89
CA ARG A 190 12.51 -12.84 15.10
C ARG A 190 14.00 -12.48 15.21
N PRO A 191 14.47 -11.43 14.51
CA PRO A 191 15.79 -10.86 14.76
C PRO A 191 16.00 -10.57 16.26
N GLN A 192 17.16 -10.97 16.79
CA GLN A 192 17.51 -10.74 18.19
C GLN A 192 17.73 -9.25 18.46
N THR A 193 17.30 -8.79 19.63
CA THR A 193 17.58 -7.44 20.12
C THR A 193 18.65 -7.49 21.20
N MET A 194 19.38 -6.38 21.35
CA MET A 194 20.29 -6.16 22.46
C MET A 194 20.01 -4.80 23.10
N ALA A 195 20.24 -4.71 24.41
CA ALA A 195 20.30 -3.44 25.10
C ALA A 195 21.77 -2.95 25.08
N VAL A 196 21.98 -1.72 24.62
CA VAL A 196 23.29 -1.06 24.67
C VAL A 196 23.38 -0.32 26.00
N ALA A 197 24.47 -0.53 26.74
CA ALA A 197 24.71 0.17 28.00
C ALA A 197 24.88 1.68 27.78
N GLU A 198 24.58 2.47 28.81
CA GLU A 198 24.76 3.92 28.77
C GLU A 198 26.23 4.28 28.47
N PHE A 199 26.43 5.24 27.58
CA PHE A 199 27.75 5.76 27.21
C PHE A 199 27.69 7.29 27.07
N THR A 200 28.81 7.94 27.36
CA THR A 200 28.93 9.41 27.26
C THR A 200 29.42 9.81 25.88
N LEU A 201 28.79 10.83 25.31
CA LEU A 201 29.31 11.52 24.12
C LEU A 201 30.22 12.66 24.59
N GLU A 202 31.47 12.65 24.15
CA GLU A 202 32.40 13.75 24.36
C GLU A 202 32.42 14.65 23.12
N GLU A 203 32.35 15.96 23.32
CA GLU A 203 32.55 16.93 22.24
C GLU A 203 34.02 16.90 21.82
N THR A 204 34.28 16.63 20.55
CA THR A 204 35.63 16.63 19.96
C THR A 204 35.93 17.95 19.26
#